data_AF-A0A3S0D333-F1
#
_entry.id   AF-A0A3S0D333-F1
#
_cell.length_a   1.000
_cell.length_b   1.000
_cell.length_c   1.000
_cell.angle_alpha   90.00
_cell.angle_beta   90.00
_cell.angle_gamma   90.00
#
_symmetry.space_group_name_H-M   'P 1'
#
loop_
_entity.id
_entity.type
_entity.pdbx_description
1 polymer ?
#
loop_
_entity_poly.entity_id
_entity_poly.type
_entity_poly.pdbx_seq_one_letter_code
_entity_poly.pdbx_strand_id
1 'polypeptide(L)' 'MEPSKENSDLGGWHDACWAPSTKGVVMAETKSTCCYCGVGCGVVIEHEAGRITGVR' A
#
# COMPACT_ATOMS: atom_id res chain seq x y z
N MET A 1 -28.68 20.61 -3.98
CA MET A 1 -27.23 20.61 -4.23
C MET A 1 -26.61 19.48 -3.41
N GLU A 2 -26.89 18.24 -3.80
CA GLU A 2 -26.21 17.04 -3.31
C GLU A 2 -25.58 16.41 -4.56
N PRO A 3 -24.27 16.13 -4.59
CA PRO A 3 -23.71 15.35 -5.68
C PRO A 3 -24.11 13.87 -5.46
N SER A 4 -25.31 13.52 -5.91
CA SER A 4 -25.71 12.14 -6.16
C SER A 4 -24.98 11.66 -7.43
N LYS A 5 -24.20 10.57 -7.38
CA LYS A 5 -24.35 9.40 -8.30
C LYS A 5 -23.25 8.33 -8.38
N GLU A 6 -22.02 8.50 -7.88
CA GLU A 6 -20.97 7.51 -8.21
C GLU A 6 -20.86 6.34 -7.21
N ASN A 7 -21.86 5.44 -7.15
CA ASN A 7 -21.61 4.07 -6.65
C ASN A 7 -22.61 3.03 -7.20
N SER A 8 -23.14 3.27 -8.40
CA SER A 8 -24.08 2.36 -9.05
C SER A 8 -23.43 1.31 -9.95
N ASP A 9 -22.10 1.23 -10.03
CA ASP A 9 -21.37 0.14 -10.69
C ASP A 9 -21.21 -1.08 -9.77
N LEU A 10 -22.31 -1.51 -9.15
CA LEU A 10 -22.44 -2.83 -8.50
C LEU A 10 -22.65 -3.94 -9.55
N GLY A 11 -22.00 -3.82 -10.71
CA GLY A 11 -21.89 -4.85 -11.73
C GLY A 11 -20.57 -5.60 -11.61
N GLY A 12 -20.54 -6.68 -10.83
CA GLY A 12 -19.36 -7.56 -10.75
C GLY A 12 -19.20 -8.35 -9.45
N TRP A 13 -20.27 -8.90 -8.89
CA TRP A 13 -20.24 -9.64 -7.61
C TRP A 13 -19.51 -11.00 -7.66
N HIS A 14 -18.91 -11.37 -8.80
CA HIS A 14 -18.15 -12.62 -8.94
C HIS A 14 -16.63 -12.41 -8.95
N ASP A 15 -16.13 -11.17 -9.11
CA ASP A 15 -14.68 -10.89 -9.22
C ASP A 15 -14.14 -9.98 -8.10
N ALA A 16 -14.99 -9.55 -7.16
CA ALA A 16 -14.64 -8.60 -6.09
C ALA A 16 -13.93 -9.23 -4.86
N CYS A 17 -13.63 -10.53 -4.87
CA CYS A 17 -13.03 -11.21 -3.71
C CYS A 17 -11.55 -10.88 -3.46
N TRP A 18 -10.87 -10.15 -4.37
CA TRP A 18 -9.43 -9.87 -4.27
C TRP A 18 -9.04 -8.41 -4.61
N ALA A 19 -9.90 -7.41 -4.37
CA ALA A 19 -9.44 -6.02 -4.48
C ALA A 19 -8.94 -5.53 -3.11
N PRO A 20 -7.62 -5.43 -2.84
CA PRO A 20 -7.16 -4.75 -1.63
C PRO A 20 -7.50 -3.26 -1.77
N SER A 21 -8.51 -2.82 -1.00
CA SER A 21 -8.94 -1.43 -0.89
C SER A 21 -7.78 -0.54 -0.45
N THR A 22 -7.18 0.20 -1.38
CA THR A 22 -6.01 1.09 -1.17
C THR A 22 -6.37 2.44 -0.52
N LYS A 23 -7.60 2.62 -0.05
CA LYS A 23 -8.10 3.90 0.48
C LYS A 23 -7.79 4.03 1.97
N GLY A 24 -6.57 4.46 2.31
CA GLY A 24 -6.30 5.12 3.60
C GLY A 24 -5.21 4.52 4.50
N VAL A 25 -4.19 3.89 3.92
CA VAL A 25 -3.03 3.42 4.71
C VAL A 25 -2.03 4.55 4.90
N VAL A 26 -1.71 4.91 6.14
CA VAL A 26 -0.57 5.78 6.45
C VAL A 26 0.72 4.97 6.22
N MET A 27 1.31 5.13 5.04
CA MET A 27 2.63 4.56 4.70
C MET A 27 3.72 5.32 5.44
N ALA A 28 4.43 4.64 6.33
CA ALA A 28 5.60 5.19 7.00
C ALA A 28 6.89 4.68 6.33
N GLU A 29 7.92 5.53 6.36
CA GLU A 29 9.20 5.25 5.73
C GLU A 29 10.34 5.28 6.76
N THR A 30 11.18 4.25 6.75
CA THR A 30 12.37 4.16 7.59
C THR A 30 13.61 3.96 6.73
N LYS A 31 14.58 4.89 6.83
CA LYS A 31 15.88 4.75 6.16
C LYS A 31 16.73 3.73 6.90
N SER A 32 17.29 2.78 6.17
CA SER A 32 18.11 1.69 6.68
C SER A 32 19.34 1.46 5.79
N THR A 33 20.21 0.57 6.22
CA THR A 33 21.36 0.11 5.45
C THR A 33 21.13 -1.33 5.00
N CYS A 34 21.39 -1.62 3.73
CA CYS A 34 21.25 -2.96 3.19
C CYS A 34 22.35 -3.90 3.71
N CYS A 35 21.95 -4.86 4.56
CA CYS A 35 22.86 -5.88 5.07
C CYS A 35 23.27 -6.91 4.01
N TYR A 36 22.53 -7.01 2.90
CA TYR A 36 22.75 -8.03 1.87
C TYR A 36 23.81 -7.65 0.83
N CYS A 37 24.04 -6.36 0.59
CA CYS A 37 25.03 -5.92 -0.40
C CYS A 37 26.47 -5.90 0.15
N GLY A 38 26.66 -5.95 1.48
CA GLY A 38 27.97 -5.92 2.14
C GLY A 38 28.69 -4.56 2.08
N VAL A 39 28.28 -3.66 1.19
CA VAL A 39 28.86 -2.30 1.02
C VAL A 39 28.10 -1.21 1.79
N GLY A 40 26.95 -1.55 2.35
CA GLY A 40 26.13 -0.62 3.12
C GLY A 40 25.36 0.39 2.28
N CYS A 41 24.81 -0.02 1.13
CA CYS A 41 23.89 0.82 0.37
C CYS A 41 22.72 1.27 1.25
N GLY A 42 22.33 2.54 1.13
CA GLY A 42 21.10 3.02 1.76
C GLY A 42 19.89 2.39 1.09
N VAL A 43 18.92 1.94 1.90
CA VAL A 43 17.61 1.46 1.47
C VAL A 43 16.52 2.15 2.26
N VAL A 44 15.32 2.23 1.69
CA VAL A 44 14.13 2.74 2.37
C VAL A 44 13.15 1.59 2.58
N ILE A 45 12.73 1.41 3.82
CA ILE A 45 11.73 0.43 4.22
C ILE A 45 10.38 1.13 4.33
N GLU A 46 9.40 0.64 3.59
CA GLU A 46 8.01 1.06 3.67
C GLU A 46 7.26 0.13 4.61
N HIS A 47 6.49 0.71 5.54
CA HIS A 47 5.72 -0.08 6.50
C HIS A 47 4.39 0.55 6.87
N GLU A 48 3.43 -0.32 7.16
CA GLU A 48 2.09 -0.02 7.65
C GLU A 48 1.82 -0.89 8.88
N ALA A 49 1.28 -0.32 9.97
CA ALA A 49 0.75 -1.07 11.10
C ALA A 49 1.68 -2.20 11.63
N GLY A 50 2.99 -1.96 11.59
CA GLY A 50 4.01 -2.94 12.03
C GLY A 50 4.37 -4.01 11.01
N ARG A 51 3.86 -3.92 9.78
CA ARG A 51 4.19 -4.81 8.67
C ARG A 51 4.94 -4.06 7.56
N ILE A 52 5.99 -4.70 7.06
CA ILE A 52 6.75 -4.22 5.91
C ILE A 52 5.94 -4.46 4.63
N THR A 53 5.75 -3.42 3.84
CA THR A 53 5.02 -3.45 2.57
C THR A 53 5.96 -3.32 1.37
N GLY A 54 7.15 -2.76 1.56
CA GLY A 54 8.12 -2.54 0.48
C GLY A 54 9.55 -2.30 0.97
N VAL A 55 10.50 -2.55 0.06
CA VAL A 55 11.92 -2.27 0.22
C VAL A 55 12.43 -1.70 -1.11
N ARG A 56 13.09 -0.54 -1.06
CA ARG A 56 13.62 0.15 -2.25
C ARG A 56 15.00 0.76 -2.01
#